data_AF-A0A963GH49-F1
#
_entry.id   AF-A0A963GH49-F1
#
_cell.length_a   1.000
_cell.length_b   1.000
_cell.length_c   1.000
_cell.angle_alpha   90.00
_cell.angle_beta   90.00
_cell.angle_gamma   90.00
#
_symmetry.space_group_name_H-M   'P 1'
#
loop_
_entity.id
_entity.type
_entity.pdbx_description
1 polymer ?
#
loop_
_entity_poly.entity_id
_entity_poly.type
_entity_poly.pdbx_seq_one_letter_code
_entity_poly.pdbx_strand_id
1 'polypeptide(L)'
;YSQKLSSVRLPVTLVDQLAECLRVLQYQENAVEACRQSAASSAALSPLPGPGLLEAARAFHGSVRQLAAAADHDHPEFDRAQVEWLLGKTETDYAHFKERLLAAGADGSLGVRRMQEHLQQASQLRRAAEQCAKAADHMSALDHGIEPPAEKHGERLAA
;
A
#
# COMPACT_ATOMS: atom_id res chain seq x y z
N TYR A 1 18.69 33.08 -22.73
CA TYR A 1 18.17 31.74 -23.09
C TYR A 1 17.18 31.18 -22.07
N SER A 2 17.17 31.67 -20.83
CA SER A 2 16.30 31.22 -19.72
C SER A 2 14.83 31.66 -19.83
N GLN A 3 14.48 32.61 -20.70
CA GLN A 3 13.10 33.09 -20.89
C GLN A 3 12.26 32.26 -21.87
N LYS A 4 12.87 31.45 -22.76
CA LYS A 4 12.14 30.63 -23.73
C LYS A 4 11.63 29.29 -23.18
N LEU A 5 12.09 28.89 -21.99
CA LEU A 5 11.57 27.73 -21.26
C LEU A 5 10.33 28.07 -20.41
N SER A 6 10.08 29.36 -20.14
CA SER A 6 8.94 29.82 -19.32
C SER A 6 7.61 29.85 -20.09
N SER A 7 7.61 29.68 -21.41
CA SER A 7 6.42 29.79 -22.27
C SER A 7 5.89 28.46 -22.81
N VAL A 8 6.55 27.35 -22.50
CA VAL A 8 6.04 26.01 -22.85
C VAL A 8 5.00 25.64 -21.80
N ARG A 9 3.72 25.87 -22.10
CA ARG A 9 2.65 25.24 -21.32
C ARG A 9 2.78 23.74 -21.55
N LEU A 10 3.08 23.01 -20.47
CA LEU A 10 3.01 21.56 -20.49
C LEU A 10 1.59 21.15 -20.94
N PRO A 11 1.46 20.23 -21.90
CA PRO A 11 0.19 19.57 -22.19
C PRO A 11 -0.48 19.13 -20.90
N VAL A 12 -1.79 19.39 -20.77
CA VAL A 12 -2.56 19.05 -19.56
C VAL A 12 -2.39 17.58 -19.19
N THR A 13 -2.32 16.70 -20.18
CA THR A 13 -2.04 15.26 -20.02
C THR A 13 -0.72 14.98 -19.31
N LEU A 14 0.35 15.73 -19.60
CA LEU A 14 1.65 15.57 -18.93
C LEU A 14 1.62 16.09 -17.49
N VAL A 15 0.84 17.14 -17.22
CA VAL A 15 0.65 17.65 -15.85
C VAL A 15 -0.12 16.64 -15.00
N ASP A 16 -1.17 16.04 -15.56
CA ASP A 16 -1.97 15.03 -14.87
C ASP A 16 -1.17 13.76 -14.60
N GLN A 17 -0.41 13.27 -15.60
CA GLN A 17 0.50 12.13 -15.43
C GLN A 17 1.57 12.39 -14.36
N LEU A 18 2.17 13.59 -14.36
CA LEU A 18 3.14 13.96 -13.33
C LEU A 18 2.50 13.96 -11.94
N ALA A 19 1.27 14.47 -11.81
CA ALA A 19 0.55 14.46 -10.54
C ALA A 19 0.27 13.03 -10.06
N GLU A 20 -0.10 12.11 -10.97
CA GLU A 20 -0.28 10.70 -10.65
C GLU A 20 1.03 10.02 -10.21
N CYS A 21 2.14 10.26 -10.91
CA CYS A 21 3.46 9.76 -10.50
C CYS A 21 3.86 10.24 -9.10
N LEU A 22 3.59 11.51 -8.78
CA LEU A 22 3.87 12.07 -7.45
C LEU A 22 2.98 11.45 -6.36
N ARG A 23 1.71 11.14 -6.67
CA ARG A 23 0.81 10.42 -5.75
C ARG A 23 1.31 9.01 -5.47
N VAL A 24 1.70 8.27 -6.51
CA VAL A 24 2.30 6.93 -6.37
C VAL A 24 3.53 6.99 -5.45
N LEU A 25 4.47 7.90 -5.73
CA LEU A 25 5.67 8.06 -4.90
C LEU A 25 5.32 8.37 -3.45
N GLN A 26 4.39 9.28 -3.20
CA GLN A 26 3.95 9.62 -1.85
C GLN A 26 3.34 8.42 -1.12
N TYR A 27 2.52 7.61 -1.79
CA TYR A 27 1.98 6.39 -1.19
C TYR A 27 3.09 5.38 -0.85
N GLN A 28 4.07 5.19 -1.74
CA GLN A 28 5.22 4.32 -1.48
C GLN A 28 6.07 4.82 -0.30
N GLU A 29 6.35 6.12 -0.22
CA GLU A 29 7.07 6.73 0.90
C GLU A 29 6.32 6.53 2.23
N ASN A 30 5.01 6.76 2.24
CA ASN A 30 4.17 6.53 3.42
C ASN A 30 4.14 5.06 3.84
N ALA A 31 4.13 4.13 2.88
CA ALA A 31 4.20 2.70 3.16
C ALA A 31 5.54 2.33 3.82
N VAL A 32 6.66 2.83 3.28
CA VAL A 32 8.00 2.62 3.82
C VAL A 32 8.11 3.19 5.24
N GLU A 33 7.63 4.42 5.47
CA GLU A 33 7.67 5.04 6.78
C GLU A 33 6.86 4.26 7.83
N ALA A 34 5.65 3.81 7.48
CA ALA A 34 4.84 2.97 8.36
C ALA A 34 5.53 1.62 8.67
N CYS A 35 6.17 0.99 7.67
CA CYS A 35 6.97 -0.22 7.86
C CYS A 35 8.17 0.02 8.79
N ARG A 36 8.88 1.15 8.65
CA ARG A 36 10.00 1.52 9.54
C ARG A 36 9.53 1.73 10.97
N GLN A 37 8.41 2.41 11.17
CA GLN A 37 7.81 2.60 12.50
C GLN A 37 7.41 1.26 13.13
N SER A 38 6.77 0.37 12.36
CA SER A 38 6.48 -1.00 12.80
C SER A 38 7.77 -1.72 13.21
N ALA A 39 8.77 -1.79 12.33
CA ALA A 39 10.02 -2.51 12.58
C ALA A 39 10.79 -1.99 13.80
N ALA A 40 10.84 -0.66 13.99
CA ALA A 40 11.47 -0.05 15.16
C ALA A 40 10.79 -0.47 16.47
N SER A 41 9.47 -0.64 16.47
CA SER A 41 8.71 -1.10 17.64
C SER A 41 8.76 -2.62 17.85
N SER A 42 8.95 -3.42 16.79
CA SER A 42 8.87 -4.89 16.85
C SER A 42 9.86 -5.54 17.82
N ALA A 43 11.07 -5.00 17.94
CA ALA A 43 12.09 -5.57 18.83
C ALA A 43 11.73 -5.44 20.33
N ALA A 44 10.86 -4.51 20.68
CA ALA A 44 10.41 -4.27 22.05
C ALA A 44 9.11 -5.03 22.40
N LEU A 45 8.45 -5.65 21.41
CA LEU A 45 7.17 -6.32 21.63
C LEU A 45 7.34 -7.59 22.47
N SER A 46 6.58 -7.66 23.56
CA SER A 46 6.49 -8.89 24.35
C SER A 46 5.77 -9.99 23.58
N PRO A 47 6.08 -11.28 23.83
CA PRO A 47 5.33 -12.39 23.27
C PRO A 47 3.82 -12.28 23.55
N LEU A 48 3.01 -12.67 22.57
CA LEU A 48 1.55 -12.71 22.71
C LEU A 48 1.12 -13.94 23.52
N PRO A 49 0.19 -13.81 24.48
CA PRO A 49 -0.32 -14.93 25.25
C PRO A 49 -1.36 -15.75 24.48
N GLY A 50 -1.31 -17.08 24.65
CA GLY A 50 -2.38 -17.98 24.22
C GLY A 50 -2.43 -18.27 22.72
N PRO A 51 -2.91 -19.47 22.33
CA PRO A 51 -2.88 -19.90 20.94
C PRO A 51 -3.77 -19.07 20.02
N GLY A 52 -4.95 -18.65 20.49
CA GLY A 52 -5.91 -17.95 19.64
C GLY A 52 -5.56 -16.48 19.35
N LEU A 53 -4.78 -15.81 20.20
CA LEU A 53 -4.26 -14.47 19.89
C LEU A 53 -3.06 -14.57 18.93
N LEU A 54 -2.21 -15.57 19.12
CA LEU A 54 -1.11 -15.88 18.20
C LEU A 54 -1.62 -16.23 16.79
N GLU A 55 -2.73 -16.97 16.69
CA GLU A 55 -3.37 -17.29 15.41
C GLU A 55 -3.91 -16.05 14.71
N ALA A 56 -4.63 -15.18 15.43
CA ALA A 56 -5.13 -13.93 14.87
C ALA A 56 -3.98 -13.02 14.37
N ALA A 57 -2.88 -12.94 15.13
CA ALA A 57 -1.69 -12.20 14.72
C ALA A 57 -1.05 -12.79 13.45
N ARG A 58 -0.93 -14.12 13.36
CA ARG A 58 -0.41 -14.80 12.17
C ARG A 58 -1.28 -14.57 10.95
N ALA A 59 -2.61 -14.63 11.10
CA ALA A 59 -3.54 -14.37 10.01
C ALA A 59 -3.38 -12.94 9.48
N PHE A 60 -3.38 -11.94 10.36
CA PHE A 60 -3.18 -10.55 9.99
C PHE A 60 -1.82 -10.30 9.32
N HIS A 61 -0.71 -10.75 9.93
CA HIS A 61 0.62 -10.60 9.34
C HIS A 61 0.76 -11.33 8.00
N GLY A 62 0.12 -12.50 7.86
CA GLY A 62 0.03 -13.23 6.60
C GLY A 62 -0.67 -12.43 5.52
N SER A 63 -1.81 -11.83 5.83
CA SER A 63 -2.57 -11.00 4.89
C SER A 63 -1.83 -9.73 4.48
N VAL A 64 -1.16 -9.05 5.42
CA VAL A 64 -0.30 -7.89 5.09
C VAL A 64 0.80 -8.27 4.12
N ARG A 65 1.47 -9.41 4.34
CA ARG A 65 2.51 -9.91 3.42
C ARG A 65 1.95 -10.28 2.05
N GLN A 66 0.79 -10.94 2.00
CA GLN A 66 0.14 -11.31 0.75
C GLN A 66 -0.28 -10.07 -0.05
N LEU A 67 -0.86 -9.07 0.62
CA LEU A 67 -1.22 -7.80 -0.03
C LEU A 67 0.02 -7.08 -0.55
N ALA A 68 1.08 -6.98 0.25
CA ALA A 68 2.31 -6.31 -0.18
C ALA A 68 2.93 -6.99 -1.43
N ALA A 69 2.88 -8.32 -1.50
CA ALA A 69 3.35 -9.05 -2.68
C ALA A 69 2.43 -8.85 -3.89
N ALA A 70 1.10 -8.88 -3.70
CA ALA A 70 0.14 -8.67 -4.78
C ALA A 70 0.11 -7.22 -5.30
N ALA A 71 0.48 -6.25 -4.47
CA ALA A 71 0.56 -4.84 -4.83
C ALA A 71 1.84 -4.48 -5.61
N ASP A 72 2.73 -5.45 -5.87
CA ASP A 72 3.86 -5.26 -6.77
C ASP A 72 3.35 -5.20 -8.21
N HIS A 73 3.20 -3.97 -8.71
CA HIS A 73 2.69 -3.69 -10.05
C HIS A 73 3.60 -4.19 -11.16
N ASP A 74 4.91 -4.30 -10.92
CA ASP A 74 5.86 -4.80 -11.92
C ASP A 74 5.83 -6.34 -12.02
N HIS A 75 5.08 -7.01 -11.13
CA HIS A 75 4.92 -8.46 -11.16
C HIS A 75 4.00 -8.89 -12.32
N PRO A 76 4.39 -9.90 -13.14
CA PRO A 76 3.59 -10.33 -14.30
C PRO A 76 2.17 -10.80 -13.98
N GLU A 77 1.95 -11.26 -12.76
CA GLU A 77 0.64 -11.73 -12.26
C GLU A 77 -0.15 -10.63 -11.52
N PHE A 78 0.23 -9.36 -11.68
CA PHE A 78 -0.49 -8.25 -11.06
C PHE A 78 -1.96 -8.24 -11.51
N ASP A 79 -2.86 -8.21 -10.52
CA ASP A 79 -4.29 -8.07 -10.73
C ASP A 79 -4.86 -7.09 -9.69
N ARG A 80 -5.40 -5.98 -10.19
CA ARG A 80 -6.03 -4.93 -9.38
C ARG A 80 -7.18 -5.49 -8.53
N ALA A 81 -7.99 -6.39 -9.07
CA ALA A 81 -9.10 -6.97 -8.32
C ALA A 81 -8.61 -7.86 -7.16
N GLN A 82 -7.51 -8.59 -7.38
CA GLN A 82 -6.85 -9.36 -6.34
C GLN A 82 -6.28 -8.48 -5.21
N VAL A 83 -5.70 -7.32 -5.56
CA VAL A 83 -5.23 -6.33 -4.57
C VAL A 83 -6.39 -5.79 -3.72
N GLU A 84 -7.50 -5.41 -4.35
CA GLU A 84 -8.70 -4.93 -3.64
C GLU A 84 -9.25 -6.00 -2.69
N TRP A 85 -9.37 -7.25 -3.15
CA TRP A 85 -9.83 -8.35 -2.33
C TRP A 85 -8.90 -8.61 -1.13
N LEU A 86 -7.57 -8.60 -1.35
CA LEU A 86 -6.57 -8.76 -0.28
C LEU A 86 -6.59 -7.60 0.71
N LEU A 87 -6.88 -6.38 0.27
CA LEU A 87 -7.07 -5.24 1.16
C LEU A 87 -8.26 -5.47 2.09
N GLY A 88 -9.41 -5.88 1.56
CA GLY A 88 -10.59 -6.23 2.36
C GLY A 88 -10.34 -7.37 3.34
N LYS A 89 -9.61 -8.40 2.91
CA LYS A 89 -9.16 -9.49 3.79
C LYS A 89 -8.25 -8.98 4.92
N THR A 90 -7.28 -8.12 4.59
CA THR A 90 -6.34 -7.54 5.55
C THR A 90 -7.07 -6.70 6.61
N GLU A 91 -8.05 -5.90 6.21
CA GLU A 91 -8.90 -5.14 7.14
C GLU A 91 -9.72 -6.04 8.08
N THR A 92 -10.25 -7.14 7.55
CA THR A 92 -10.99 -8.14 8.34
C THR A 92 -10.09 -8.81 9.38
N ASP A 93 -8.90 -9.27 8.96
CA ASP A 93 -7.95 -9.90 9.87
C ASP A 93 -7.38 -8.92 10.90
N TYR A 94 -7.19 -7.64 10.52
CA TYR A 94 -6.83 -6.58 11.45
C TYR A 94 -7.91 -6.37 12.51
N ALA A 95 -9.18 -6.27 12.10
CA ALA A 95 -10.29 -6.08 13.03
C ALA A 95 -10.38 -7.23 14.03
N HIS A 96 -10.26 -8.47 13.55
CA HIS A 96 -10.23 -9.66 14.40
C HIS A 96 -9.02 -9.66 15.35
N PHE A 97 -7.81 -9.37 14.86
CA PHE A 97 -6.63 -9.31 15.73
C PHE A 97 -6.76 -8.22 16.81
N LYS A 98 -7.24 -7.03 16.44
CA LYS A 98 -7.51 -5.93 17.37
C LYS A 98 -8.52 -6.34 18.45
N GLU A 99 -9.61 -7.00 18.08
CA GLU A 99 -10.60 -7.49 19.03
C GLU A 99 -9.98 -8.46 20.04
N ARG A 100 -9.15 -9.40 19.57
CA ARG A 100 -8.47 -10.38 20.43
C ARG A 100 -7.47 -9.72 21.37
N LEU A 101 -6.75 -8.69 20.91
CA LEU A 101 -5.87 -7.88 21.77
C LEU A 101 -6.66 -7.17 22.87
N LEU A 102 -7.79 -6.54 22.52
CA LEU A 102 -8.64 -5.84 23.48
C LEU A 102 -9.26 -6.79 24.51
N ALA A 103 -9.72 -7.98 24.07
CA ALA A 103 -10.23 -9.00 24.96
C ALA A 103 -9.16 -9.48 25.96
N ALA A 104 -7.94 -9.76 25.48
CA ALA A 104 -6.81 -10.14 26.33
C ALA A 104 -6.37 -9.02 27.29
N GLY A 105 -6.56 -7.76 26.90
CA GLY A 105 -6.37 -6.62 27.80
C GLY A 105 -7.45 -6.52 28.89
N ALA A 106 -8.71 -6.78 28.51
CA ALA A 106 -9.85 -6.70 29.41
C ALA A 106 -9.86 -7.83 30.46
N ASP A 107 -9.43 -9.04 30.08
CA ASP A 107 -9.33 -10.19 31.00
C ASP A 107 -8.03 -10.21 31.82
N GLY A 108 -7.11 -9.27 31.55
CA GLY A 108 -5.84 -9.12 32.26
C GLY A 108 -4.73 -10.09 31.83
N SER A 109 -4.96 -10.97 30.85
CA SER A 109 -3.93 -11.86 30.30
C SER A 109 -2.82 -11.11 29.57
N LEU A 110 -3.11 -9.90 29.06
CA LEU A 110 -2.14 -8.98 28.47
C LEU A 110 -2.21 -7.63 29.19
N GLY A 111 -1.10 -7.21 29.80
CA GLY A 111 -1.03 -5.90 30.45
C GLY A 111 -1.34 -4.76 29.47
N VAL A 112 -2.09 -3.74 29.92
CA VAL A 112 -2.60 -2.63 29.07
C VAL A 112 -1.52 -1.99 28.20
N ARG A 113 -0.34 -1.73 28.76
CA ARG A 113 0.79 -1.16 28.00
C ARG A 113 1.22 -2.05 26.83
N ARG A 114 1.34 -3.37 27.06
CA ARG A 114 1.73 -4.34 26.03
C ARG A 114 0.65 -4.46 24.95
N MET A 115 -0.62 -4.47 25.36
CA MET A 115 -1.74 -4.43 24.43
C MET A 115 -1.66 -3.20 23.51
N GLN A 116 -1.40 -2.01 24.08
CA GLN A 116 -1.25 -0.78 23.30
C GLN A 116 -0.05 -0.82 22.34
N GLU A 117 1.08 -1.38 22.76
CA GLU A 117 2.27 -1.56 21.91
C GLU A 117 1.95 -2.46 20.70
N HIS A 118 1.24 -3.58 20.90
CA HIS A 118 0.78 -4.45 19.81
C HIS A 118 -0.25 -3.77 18.91
N LEU A 119 -1.22 -3.03 19.46
CA LEU A 119 -2.20 -2.28 18.68
C LEU A 119 -1.55 -1.20 17.80
N GLN A 120 -0.55 -0.51 18.34
CA GLN A 120 0.19 0.51 17.62
C GLN A 120 0.95 -0.12 16.44
N GLN A 121 1.66 -1.23 16.68
CA GLN A 121 2.38 -1.94 15.63
C GLN A 121 1.44 -2.48 14.54
N ALA A 122 0.30 -3.09 14.95
CA ALA A 122 -0.71 -3.56 14.01
C ALA A 122 -1.30 -2.43 13.16
N SER A 123 -1.53 -1.26 13.77
CA SER A 123 -2.03 -0.07 13.05
C SER A 123 -1.04 0.45 12.01
N GLN A 124 0.26 0.37 12.29
CA GLN A 124 1.30 0.74 11.32
C GLN A 124 1.36 -0.22 10.15
N LEU A 125 1.29 -1.54 10.41
CA LEU A 125 1.22 -2.52 9.33
C LEU A 125 -0.03 -2.37 8.46
N ARG A 126 -1.19 -2.12 9.08
CA ARG A 126 -2.44 -1.85 8.34
C ARG A 126 -2.30 -0.62 7.45
N ARG A 127 -1.73 0.47 7.98
CA ARG A 127 -1.47 1.68 7.20
C ARG A 127 -0.54 1.39 6.03
N ALA A 128 0.57 0.67 6.25
CA ALA A 128 1.49 0.30 5.17
C ALA A 128 0.77 -0.49 4.07
N ALA A 129 -0.03 -1.49 4.46
CA ALA A 129 -0.85 -2.31 3.57
C ALA A 129 -1.82 -1.47 2.72
N GLU A 130 -2.53 -0.52 3.35
CA GLU A 130 -3.42 0.43 2.66
C GLU A 130 -2.66 1.32 1.66
N GLN A 131 -1.47 1.81 2.03
CA GLN A 131 -0.66 2.64 1.13
C GLN A 131 -0.12 1.85 -0.07
N CYS A 132 0.28 0.58 0.12
CA CYS A 132 0.66 -0.31 -0.98
C CYS A 132 -0.49 -0.50 -1.98
N ALA A 133 -1.69 -0.77 -1.49
CA ALA A 133 -2.87 -0.93 -2.35
C ALA A 133 -3.18 0.36 -3.14
N LYS A 134 -3.07 1.54 -2.51
CA LYS A 134 -3.25 2.83 -3.20
C LYS A 134 -2.18 3.06 -4.27
N ALA A 135 -0.91 2.79 -3.97
CA ALA A 135 0.16 2.91 -4.95
C ALA A 135 -0.12 2.04 -6.18
N ALA A 136 -0.49 0.78 -5.97
CA ALA A 136 -0.84 -0.17 -7.04
C ALA A 136 -2.04 0.31 -7.89
N ASP A 137 -3.09 0.84 -7.26
CA ASP A 137 -4.27 1.37 -7.94
C ASP A 137 -3.92 2.54 -8.86
N HIS A 138 -3.11 3.47 -8.37
CA HIS A 138 -2.66 4.63 -9.12
C HIS A 138 -1.65 4.26 -10.23
N MET A 139 -0.80 3.26 -10.02
CA MET A 139 0.08 2.72 -11.07
C MET A 139 -0.75 2.08 -12.20
N SER A 140 -1.76 1.28 -11.86
CA SER A 140 -2.67 0.71 -12.85
C SER A 140 -3.41 1.79 -13.65
N ALA A 141 -3.82 2.89 -13.01
CA ALA A 141 -4.44 4.02 -13.69
C ALA A 141 -3.50 4.75 -14.66
N LEU A 142 -2.21 4.85 -14.32
CA LEU A 142 -1.18 5.41 -15.20
C LEU A 142 -1.03 4.56 -16.47
N ASP A 143 -0.98 3.24 -16.36
CA ASP A 143 -0.85 2.33 -17.51
C ASP A 143 -2.02 2.43 -18.49
N HIS A 144 -3.25 2.56 -17.98
CA HIS A 144 -4.45 2.72 -18.81
C HIS A 144 -4.59 4.13 -19.42
N GLY A 145 -3.74 5.09 -18.99
CA GLY A 145 -3.63 6.45 -19.52
C GLY A 145 -2.54 6.62 -20.59
N ILE A 146 -1.90 5.53 -21.03
CA ILE A 146 -0.88 5.50 -22.10
C ILE A 146 -1.43 4.69 -23.28
N GLU A 147 -2.47 5.19 -23.95
CA GLU A 147 -2.64 4.83 -25.35
C GLU A 147 -1.79 5.83 -26.16
N PRO A 148 -0.66 5.41 -26.75
CA PRO A 148 0.08 6.30 -27.64
C PRO A 148 -0.86 6.69 -28.79
N PRO A 149 -0.91 7.98 -29.18
CA PRO A 149 -1.66 8.33 -30.38
C PRO A 149 -1.11 7.51 -31.53
N ALA A 150 -1.99 6.77 -32.22
CA ALA A 150 -1.61 6.05 -33.43
C ALA A 150 -0.91 7.05 -34.36
N GLU A 151 0.39 6.82 -34.61
CA GLU A 151 1.17 7.60 -35.56
C GLU A 151 0.56 7.39 -36.95
N LYS A 152 -0.43 8.22 -37.30
CA LYS A 152 -0.82 8.45 -38.68
C LYS A 152 0.00 9.62 -39.18
N HIS A 153 1.08 9.35 -39.91
CA HIS A 153 1.59 10.13 -41.06
C HIS A 153 2.94 9.53 -41.51
N GLY A 154 3.12 9.02 -42.72
CA GLY A 154 2.22 8.98 -43.85
C GLY A 154 2.83 8.12 -44.95
N GLU A 155 1.94 7.52 -45.75
CA GLU A 155 2.26 6.98 -47.06
C GLU A 155 2.99 8.06 -47.87
N ARG A 156 4.28 7.85 -48.13
CA ARG A 156 4.91 8.47 -49.30
C ARG A 156 4.34 7.79 -50.53
N LEU A 157 3.21 8.32 -50.99
CA LEU A 157 2.75 8.13 -52.35
C LEU A 157 3.77 8.75 -53.32
N ALA A 158 3.98 8.00 -54.39
CA ALA A 158 4.91 8.21 -55.47
C ALA A 158 4.80 9.59 -56.15
N ALA A 159 5.96 10.08 -56.58
CA ALA A 159 6.16 10.73 -57.88
C ALA A 159 7.57 10.37 -58.37
#